data_AF-A0A2S5PFC8-F1
#
_entry.id   AF-A0A2S5PFC8-F1
#
_cell.length_a   1.000
_cell.length_b   1.000
_cell.length_c   1.000
_cell.angle_alpha   90.00
_cell.angle_beta   90.00
_cell.angle_gamma   90.00
#
_symmetry.space_group_name_H-M   'P 1'
#
loop_
_entity.id
_entity.type
_entity.pdbx_description
1 polymer ?
#
loop_
_entity_poly.entity_id
_entity_poly.type
_entity_poly.pdbx_seq_one_letter_code
_entity_poly.pdbx_strand_id
1 'polypeptide(L)'
;MESPKLIIRKALVDVGGKMRPIIQVKAVVDADQAAKLNDLFGAEVLFKRAVYAQGFPAGTPVPSPGMAPALGAFLKNDACPEITVKTLLAGQKLQTNSLWDIVAFEYIAKRAFDSLCEFATTASELGTEKIYNGDGTADIFSFRADTLAEVAAVAAAAA
;
A
#
# COMPACT_ATOMS: atom_id res chain seq x y z
N MET A 1 4.31 -19.90 -12.14
CA MET A 1 4.30 -18.90 -11.06
C MET A 1 3.03 -19.08 -10.26
N GLU A 2 3.13 -19.38 -8.97
CA GLU A 2 1.97 -19.25 -8.09
C GLU A 2 1.62 -17.78 -7.94
N SER A 3 0.33 -17.43 -7.98
CA SER A 3 -0.11 -16.07 -7.70
C SER A 3 0.26 -15.69 -6.25
N PRO A 4 0.75 -14.47 -6.00
CA PRO A 4 0.97 -13.95 -4.65
C PRO A 4 -0.28 -14.13 -3.79
N LYS A 5 -0.10 -14.58 -2.55
CA LYS A 5 -1.20 -14.76 -1.59
C LYS A 5 -0.83 -14.28 -0.20
N LEU A 6 -1.79 -13.68 0.49
CA LEU A 6 -1.68 -13.30 1.90
C LEU A 6 -2.37 -14.35 2.77
N ILE A 7 -1.60 -15.05 3.59
CA ILE A 7 -2.13 -15.98 4.59
C ILE A 7 -2.47 -15.18 5.85
N ILE A 8 -3.72 -15.29 6.31
CA ILE A 8 -4.21 -14.66 7.54
C ILE A 8 -4.77 -15.75 8.44
N ARG A 9 -4.27 -15.84 9.68
CA ARG A 9 -4.74 -16.78 10.70
C ARG A 9 -5.12 -16.03 11.95
N LYS A 10 -6.27 -16.35 12.54
CA LYS A 10 -6.77 -15.74 13.77
C LYS A 10 -7.13 -16.83 14.76
N ALA A 11 -6.87 -16.59 16.03
CA ALA A 11 -7.23 -17.50 17.11
C ALA A 11 -7.48 -16.73 18.41
N LEU A 12 -8.02 -17.44 19.41
CA LEU A 12 -7.93 -17.05 20.80
C LEU A 12 -6.88 -17.94 21.47
N VAL A 13 -5.97 -17.35 22.22
CA VAL A 13 -4.93 -18.06 22.97
C VAL A 13 -5.05 -17.73 24.45
N ASP A 14 -4.88 -18.74 25.31
CA ASP A 14 -4.83 -18.52 26.75
C ASP A 14 -3.47 -17.93 27.14
N VAL A 15 -3.51 -16.75 27.77
CA VAL A 15 -2.32 -16.05 28.27
C VAL A 15 -2.55 -15.72 29.74
N GLY A 16 -2.07 -16.59 30.62
CA GLY A 16 -2.17 -16.42 32.07
C GLY A 16 -3.60 -16.54 32.59
N GLY A 17 -4.39 -17.47 32.07
CA GLY A 17 -5.79 -17.70 32.47
C GLY A 17 -6.79 -16.75 31.82
N LYS A 18 -6.35 -15.92 30.87
CA LYS A 18 -7.21 -15.01 30.10
C LYS A 18 -7.05 -15.27 28.61
N MET A 19 -8.17 -15.53 27.94
CA MET A 19 -8.22 -15.64 26.49
C MET A 19 -7.90 -14.30 25.84
N ARG A 20 -6.88 -14.27 24.99
CA ARG A 20 -6.45 -13.11 24.22
C ARG A 20 -6.57 -13.41 22.72
N PRO A 21 -7.17 -12.52 21.93
CA PRO A 21 -7.13 -12.64 20.48
C PRO A 21 -5.71 -12.47 19.92
N ILE A 22 -5.39 -13.29 18.93
CA ILE A 22 -4.15 -13.26 18.18
C ILE A 22 -4.41 -13.35 16.68
N ILE A 23 -3.63 -12.64 15.89
CA ILE A 23 -3.59 -12.71 14.43
C ILE A 23 -2.17 -12.93 13.95
N GLN A 24 -2.02 -13.78 12.94
CA GLN A 24 -0.79 -13.96 12.18
C GLN A 24 -1.06 -13.66 10.71
N VAL A 25 -0.20 -12.86 10.09
CA VAL A 25 -0.23 -12.58 8.65
C VAL A 25 1.10 -12.97 8.03
N LYS A 26 1.09 -13.54 6.83
CA LYS A 26 2.30 -13.88 6.07
C LYS A 26 2.03 -13.79 4.58
N ALA A 27 2.82 -13.02 3.86
CA ALA A 27 2.81 -13.05 2.41
C ALA A 27 3.55 -14.29 1.88
N VAL A 28 2.99 -14.90 0.85
CA VAL A 28 3.60 -15.99 0.10
C VAL A 28 3.65 -15.57 -1.36
N VAL A 29 4.87 -15.52 -1.89
CA VAL A 29 5.19 -15.26 -3.30
C VAL A 29 6.08 -16.41 -3.80
N ASP A 30 6.39 -16.40 -5.09
CA ASP A 30 7.37 -17.33 -5.66
C ASP A 30 8.71 -17.29 -4.90
N ALA A 31 9.39 -18.43 -4.74
CA ALA A 31 10.56 -18.55 -3.89
C ALA A 31 11.73 -17.66 -4.35
N ASP A 32 11.95 -17.59 -5.66
CA ASP A 32 13.03 -16.78 -6.25
C ASP A 32 12.71 -15.29 -6.07
N GLN A 33 11.44 -14.92 -6.25
CA GLN A 33 10.97 -13.56 -6.01
C GLN A 33 11.05 -13.18 -4.53
N ALA A 34 10.72 -14.10 -3.62
CA ALA A 34 10.82 -13.89 -2.17
C ALA A 34 12.26 -13.60 -1.76
N ALA A 35 13.22 -14.37 -2.26
CA ALA A 35 14.65 -14.19 -2.01
C ALA A 35 15.11 -12.82 -2.53
N LYS A 36 14.82 -12.50 -3.80
CA LYS A 36 15.18 -11.20 -4.41
C LYS A 36 14.62 -10.01 -3.62
N LEU A 37 13.34 -10.07 -3.26
CA LEU A 37 12.66 -9.01 -2.50
C LEU A 37 13.26 -8.86 -1.11
N ASN A 38 13.55 -9.96 -0.43
CA ASN A 38 14.13 -9.92 0.91
C ASN A 38 15.58 -9.41 0.91
N ASP A 39 16.40 -9.84 -0.05
CA ASP A 39 17.83 -9.53 -0.07
C ASP A 39 18.11 -8.12 -0.53
N LEU A 40 17.36 -7.61 -1.51
CA LEU A 40 17.56 -6.29 -2.10
C LEU A 40 16.68 -5.21 -1.48
N PHE A 41 15.48 -5.57 -1.02
CA PHE A 41 14.44 -4.62 -0.63
C PHE A 41 13.80 -4.94 0.72
N GLY A 42 14.43 -5.76 1.56
CA GLY A 42 13.86 -6.19 2.84
C GLY A 42 13.50 -5.04 3.80
N ALA A 43 14.14 -3.88 3.64
CA ALA A 43 13.89 -2.67 4.42
C ALA A 43 12.81 -1.75 3.83
N GLU A 44 12.30 -2.04 2.63
CA GLU A 44 11.28 -1.22 1.97
C GLU A 44 9.97 -1.23 2.77
N VAL A 45 9.38 -0.05 2.93
CA VAL A 45 8.20 0.15 3.77
C VAL A 45 6.95 0.05 2.89
N LEU A 46 6.19 -1.02 3.07
CA LEU A 46 4.98 -1.31 2.30
C LEU A 46 3.75 -0.59 2.85
N PHE A 47 3.78 -0.27 4.13
CA PHE A 47 2.74 0.53 4.77
C PHE A 47 3.40 1.42 5.80
N LYS A 48 3.17 2.73 5.70
CA LYS A 48 3.76 3.72 6.61
C LYS A 48 2.67 4.57 7.25
N ARG A 49 2.58 4.50 8.57
CA ARG A 49 1.68 5.31 9.40
C ARG A 49 1.52 6.75 8.94
N ALA A 50 2.64 7.45 8.76
CA ALA A 50 2.67 8.90 8.57
C ALA A 50 1.86 9.33 7.35
N VAL A 51 1.78 8.47 6.33
CA VAL A 51 0.97 8.68 5.12
C VAL A 51 -0.52 8.67 5.45
N TYR A 52 -0.95 7.90 6.45
CA TYR A 52 -2.36 7.72 6.82
C TYR A 52 -2.78 8.57 8.03
N ALA A 53 -1.88 9.38 8.59
CA ALA A 53 -2.15 10.19 9.77
C ALA A 53 -3.21 11.29 9.53
N GLN A 54 -3.33 11.76 8.29
CA GLN A 54 -4.30 12.79 7.87
C GLN A 54 -5.55 12.22 7.20
N GLY A 55 -5.70 10.89 7.19
CA GLY A 55 -6.76 10.18 6.49
C GLY A 55 -6.24 9.21 5.45
N PHE A 56 -7.16 8.46 4.84
CA PHE A 56 -6.83 7.53 3.77
C PHE A 56 -6.77 8.27 2.42
N PRO A 57 -5.72 8.05 1.60
CA PRO A 57 -5.66 8.60 0.25
C PRO A 57 -6.89 8.22 -0.58
N ALA A 58 -7.30 9.11 -1.49
CA ALA A 58 -8.39 8.85 -2.42
C ALA A 58 -8.16 7.53 -3.18
N GLY A 59 -9.22 6.73 -3.33
CA GLY A 59 -9.14 5.40 -3.96
C GLY A 59 -8.73 4.26 -3.01
N THR A 60 -8.27 4.56 -1.79
CA THR A 60 -8.04 3.50 -0.79
C THR A 60 -9.38 2.97 -0.27
N PRO A 61 -9.61 1.65 -0.17
CA PRO A 61 -10.85 1.12 0.38
C PRO A 61 -11.10 1.64 1.79
N VAL A 62 -12.20 2.38 1.99
CA VAL A 62 -12.46 3.09 3.25
C VAL A 62 -12.70 2.10 4.40
N PRO A 63 -12.10 2.33 5.59
CA PRO A 63 -12.37 1.51 6.76
C PRO A 63 -13.84 1.57 7.17
N SER A 64 -14.40 0.45 7.63
CA SER A 64 -15.78 0.42 8.13
C SER A 64 -15.95 1.30 9.38
N PRO A 65 -17.13 1.89 9.62
CA PRO A 65 -17.35 2.79 10.75
C PRO A 65 -17.01 2.16 12.12
N GLY A 66 -17.28 0.87 12.31
CA GLY A 66 -16.95 0.16 13.56
C GLY A 66 -15.46 -0.08 13.77
N MET A 67 -14.67 -0.18 12.69
CA MET A 67 -13.21 -0.37 12.75
C MET A 67 -12.46 0.94 12.96
N ALA A 68 -13.02 2.07 12.51
CA ALA A 68 -12.35 3.37 12.50
C ALA A 68 -11.72 3.79 13.84
N PRO A 69 -12.36 3.59 15.02
CA PRO A 69 -11.74 3.93 16.30
C PRO A 69 -10.50 3.09 16.62
N ALA A 70 -10.59 1.77 16.41
CA ALA A 70 -9.46 0.85 16.65
C ALA A 70 -8.32 1.12 15.67
N LEU A 71 -8.64 1.33 14.39
CA LEU A 71 -7.65 1.69 13.38
C LEU A 71 -6.95 3.02 13.69
N GLY A 72 -7.71 4.03 14.13
CA GLY A 72 -7.16 5.30 14.60
C GLY A 72 -6.22 5.10 15.81
N ALA A 73 -6.55 4.20 16.73
CA ALA A 73 -5.68 3.85 17.86
C ALA A 73 -4.41 3.11 17.41
N PHE A 74 -4.51 2.19 16.43
CA PHE A 74 -3.35 1.51 15.84
C PHE A 74 -2.37 2.48 15.20
N LEU A 75 -2.90 3.42 14.43
CA LEU A 75 -2.09 4.45 13.82
C LEU A 75 -1.48 5.34 14.92
N LYS A 76 -2.21 5.70 15.97
CA LYS A 76 -1.65 6.59 17.01
C LYS A 76 -0.63 5.93 17.95
N ASN A 77 -0.80 4.65 18.31
CA ASN A 77 -0.15 4.05 19.49
C ASN A 77 1.01 3.06 19.20
N ASP A 78 1.67 3.16 18.04
CA ASP A 78 2.97 2.52 17.74
C ASP A 78 3.06 0.97 17.73
N ALA A 79 1.96 0.24 17.99
CA ALA A 79 2.04 -1.21 18.20
C ALA A 79 2.37 -2.06 16.96
N CYS A 80 2.33 -1.50 15.74
CA CYS A 80 3.03 -1.92 14.51
C CYS A 80 2.38 -1.23 13.29
N PRO A 81 2.64 0.07 13.05
CA PRO A 81 2.02 0.75 11.93
C PRO A 81 2.97 0.85 10.72
N GLU A 82 4.08 0.10 10.76
CA GLU A 82 5.07 0.01 9.69
C GLU A 82 5.29 -1.46 9.34
N ILE A 83 4.84 -1.84 8.14
CA ILE A 83 5.05 -3.18 7.59
C ILE A 83 6.10 -3.05 6.50
N THR A 84 7.18 -3.81 6.63
CA THR A 84 8.24 -3.90 5.62
C THR A 84 8.12 -5.18 4.82
N VAL A 85 8.79 -5.23 3.66
CA VAL A 85 8.89 -6.44 2.82
C VAL A 85 9.34 -7.64 3.65
N LYS A 86 10.47 -7.52 4.37
CA LYS A 86 11.04 -8.62 5.15
C LYS A 86 10.07 -9.13 6.21
N THR A 87 9.43 -8.23 6.94
CA THR A 87 8.56 -8.62 8.05
C THR A 87 7.27 -9.27 7.55
N LEU A 88 6.72 -8.81 6.42
CA LEU A 88 5.53 -9.42 5.82
C LEU A 88 5.81 -10.81 5.22
N LEU A 89 7.00 -11.00 4.62
CA LEU A 89 7.46 -12.29 4.09
C LEU A 89 7.82 -13.29 5.21
N ALA A 90 8.49 -12.84 6.27
CA ALA A 90 8.78 -13.67 7.45
C ALA A 90 7.49 -14.06 8.20
N GLY A 91 6.49 -13.18 8.14
CA GLY A 91 5.22 -13.29 8.82
C GLY A 91 5.23 -12.49 10.12
N GLN A 92 4.16 -11.74 10.33
CA GLN A 92 3.95 -10.92 11.53
C GLN A 92 2.87 -11.52 12.41
N LYS A 93 3.02 -11.35 13.73
CA LYS A 93 2.04 -11.78 14.73
C LYS A 93 1.70 -10.61 15.63
N LEU A 94 0.41 -10.45 15.90
CA LEU A 94 -0.11 -9.46 16.84
C LEU A 94 -1.04 -10.16 17.83
N GLN A 95 -0.73 -10.03 19.11
CA GLN A 95 -1.61 -10.41 20.21
C GLN A 95 -2.18 -9.15 20.85
N THR A 96 -3.47 -9.15 21.13
CA THR A 96 -4.16 -7.95 21.65
C THR A 96 -5.30 -8.33 22.61
N ASN A 97 -6.03 -7.33 23.10
CA ASN A 97 -7.13 -7.45 24.05
C ASN A 97 -8.50 -7.29 23.41
N SER A 98 -8.56 -6.82 22.16
CA SER A 98 -9.79 -6.50 21.45
C SER A 98 -9.84 -7.20 20.10
N LEU A 99 -11.01 -7.73 19.71
CA LEU A 99 -11.19 -8.24 18.35
C LEU A 99 -11.17 -7.11 17.32
N TRP A 100 -11.54 -5.88 17.68
CA TRP A 100 -11.43 -4.74 16.77
C TRP A 100 -9.99 -4.45 16.37
N ASP A 101 -9.05 -4.73 17.26
CA ASP A 101 -7.62 -4.57 16.99
C ASP A 101 -7.13 -5.59 15.96
N ILE A 102 -7.68 -6.81 16.00
CA ILE A 102 -7.43 -7.84 14.99
C ILE A 102 -7.95 -7.40 13.63
N VAL A 103 -9.15 -6.82 13.58
CA VAL A 103 -9.77 -6.35 12.33
C VAL A 103 -8.98 -5.17 11.75
N ALA A 104 -8.54 -4.23 12.60
CA ALA A 104 -7.69 -3.11 12.19
C ALA A 104 -6.33 -3.57 11.65
N PHE A 105 -5.66 -4.50 12.34
CA PHE A 105 -4.38 -5.04 11.89
C PHE A 105 -4.50 -5.83 10.58
N GLU A 106 -5.55 -6.63 10.43
CA GLU A 106 -5.84 -7.32 9.17
C GLU A 106 -6.00 -6.34 8.01
N TYR A 107 -6.71 -5.23 8.23
CA TYR A 107 -6.88 -4.20 7.21
C TYR A 107 -5.53 -3.59 6.79
N ILE A 108 -4.67 -3.24 7.74
CA ILE A 108 -3.31 -2.73 7.46
C ILE A 108 -2.49 -3.76 6.69
N ALA A 109 -2.52 -5.03 7.11
CA ALA A 109 -1.78 -6.11 6.46
C ALA A 109 -2.23 -6.33 5.01
N LYS A 110 -3.53 -6.19 4.72
CA LYS A 110 -4.06 -6.24 3.34
C LYS A 110 -3.51 -5.10 2.50
N ARG A 111 -3.49 -3.87 3.03
CA ARG A 111 -2.92 -2.71 2.32
C ARG A 111 -1.42 -2.88 2.04
N ALA A 112 -0.66 -3.34 3.04
CA ALA A 112 0.75 -3.64 2.85
C ALA A 112 0.98 -4.75 1.81
N PHE A 113 0.09 -5.74 1.75
CA PHE A 113 0.17 -6.80 0.75
C PHE A 113 -0.18 -6.33 -0.66
N ASP A 114 -1.19 -5.46 -0.81
CA ASP A 114 -1.51 -4.82 -2.09
C ASP A 114 -0.27 -4.07 -2.62
N SER A 115 0.37 -3.27 -1.77
CA SER A 115 1.63 -2.58 -2.09
C SER A 115 2.79 -3.54 -2.38
N LEU A 116 2.88 -4.68 -1.67
CA LEU A 116 3.90 -5.70 -1.96
C LEU A 116 3.71 -6.28 -3.37
N CYS A 117 2.47 -6.56 -3.79
CA CYS A 117 2.20 -7.12 -5.11
C CYS A 117 2.60 -6.14 -6.24
N GLU A 118 2.27 -4.86 -6.07
CA GLU A 118 2.68 -3.80 -6.99
C GLU A 118 4.21 -3.68 -7.03
N PHE A 119 4.84 -3.55 -5.87
CA PHE A 119 6.29 -3.45 -5.74
C PHE A 119 7.02 -4.67 -6.30
N ALA A 120 6.49 -5.86 -6.09
CA ALA A 120 7.03 -7.12 -6.59
C ALA A 120 6.98 -7.21 -8.12
N THR A 121 5.95 -6.60 -8.74
CA THR A 121 5.86 -6.45 -10.19
C THR A 121 6.97 -5.55 -10.69
N THR A 122 7.13 -4.36 -10.11
CA THR A 122 8.24 -3.46 -10.46
C THR A 122 9.61 -4.12 -10.26
N ALA A 123 9.80 -4.84 -9.16
CA ALA A 123 11.06 -5.55 -8.86
C ALA A 123 11.36 -6.66 -9.89
N SER A 124 10.34 -7.28 -10.48
CA SER A 124 10.49 -8.28 -11.53
C SER A 124 10.90 -7.67 -12.88
N GLU A 125 10.58 -6.41 -13.10
CA GLU A 125 10.86 -5.68 -14.35
C GLU A 125 12.22 -4.96 -14.33
N LEU A 126 12.90 -4.91 -13.19
CA LEU A 126 14.22 -4.29 -13.05
C LEU A 126 15.21 -4.87 -14.07
N GLY A 127 15.82 -3.97 -14.87
CA GLY A 127 16.74 -4.34 -15.94
C GLY A 127 16.06 -4.62 -17.29
N THR A 128 14.74 -4.52 -17.37
CA THR A 128 13.99 -4.58 -18.63
C THR A 128 13.75 -3.16 -19.15
N GLU A 129 14.10 -2.91 -20.40
CA GLU A 129 13.77 -1.66 -21.06
C GLU A 129 12.29 -1.65 -21.48
N LYS A 130 11.54 -0.63 -21.04
CA LYS A 130 10.17 -0.39 -21.47
C LYS A 130 10.12 0.91 -22.26
N ILE A 131 9.74 0.82 -23.53
CA ILE A 131 9.51 2.00 -24.37
C ILE A 131 8.05 2.40 -24.24
N TYR A 132 7.79 3.47 -23.50
CA TYR A 132 6.47 4.12 -23.48
C TYR A 132 6.38 5.06 -24.69
N ASN A 133 5.72 4.60 -25.75
CA ASN A 133 5.30 5.49 -26.81
C ASN A 133 4.06 6.22 -26.30
N GLY A 134 4.17 7.53 -26.06
CA GLY A 134 3.00 8.35 -25.75
C GLY A 134 1.90 8.17 -26.81
N ASP A 135 0.68 8.55 -26.47
CA ASP A 135 -0.50 8.43 -27.32
C ASP A 135 -0.36 9.09 -28.71
N GLY A 136 0.68 9.88 -28.96
CA GLY A 136 1.01 10.40 -30.30
C GLY A 136 -0.06 11.34 -30.86
N THR A 137 -1.02 11.73 -30.02
CA THR A 137 -2.20 12.54 -30.35
C THR A 137 -2.09 13.94 -29.78
N ALA A 138 -0.90 14.41 -29.42
CA ALA A 138 -0.72 15.84 -29.18
C ALA A 138 -1.03 16.57 -30.50
N ASP A 139 -2.26 17.08 -30.61
CA ASP A 139 -2.70 17.85 -31.76
C ASP A 139 -2.01 19.21 -31.72
N ILE A 140 -0.78 19.22 -32.25
CA ILE A 140 0.07 20.40 -32.35
C ILE A 140 -0.65 21.54 -33.08
N PHE A 141 -1.62 21.24 -33.95
CA PHE A 141 -2.42 22.25 -34.64
C PHE A 141 -3.42 22.93 -33.70
N SER A 142 -4.10 22.15 -32.86
CA SER A 142 -4.98 22.70 -31.81
C SER A 142 -4.20 23.56 -30.81
N PHE A 143 -3.06 23.06 -30.32
CA PHE A 143 -2.19 23.83 -29.41
C PHE A 143 -1.73 25.17 -30.02
N ARG A 144 -1.37 25.17 -31.32
CA ARG A 144 -0.99 26.41 -32.04
C ARG A 144 -2.16 27.36 -32.22
N ALA A 145 -3.35 26.85 -32.53
CA ALA A 145 -4.56 27.66 -32.67
C ALA A 145 -4.92 28.35 -31.35
N ASP A 146 -4.87 27.61 -30.24
CA ASP A 146 -5.13 28.14 -28.89
C ASP A 146 -4.08 29.18 -28.49
N THR A 147 -2.80 28.91 -28.75
CA THR A 147 -1.71 29.87 -28.47
C THR A 147 -1.90 31.18 -29.27
N LEU A 148 -2.29 31.09 -30.55
CA LEU A 148 -2.54 32.27 -31.38
C LEU A 148 -3.77 33.07 -30.89
N ALA A 149 -4.81 32.37 -30.46
CA ALA A 149 -6.01 33.00 -29.89
C ALA A 149 -5.71 33.72 -28.57
N GLU A 150 -4.89 33.12 -27.69
CA GLU A 150 -4.44 33.75 -26.45
C GLU A 150 -3.58 35.00 -26.72
N VAL A 151 -2.63 34.92 -27.66
CA VAL A 151 -1.79 36.07 -28.04
C VAL A 151 -2.66 37.22 -28.59
N ALA A 152 -3.66 36.91 -29.42
CA ALA A 152 -4.59 37.92 -29.93
C ALA A 152 -5.47 38.53 -28.83
N ALA A 153 -5.94 37.73 -27.88
CA ALA A 153 -6.73 38.20 -26.74
C ALA A 153 -5.91 39.12 -25.81
N VAL A 154 -4.64 38.77 -25.54
CA VAL A 154 -3.72 39.60 -24.76
C VAL A 154 -3.42 40.92 -25.48
N ALA A 155 -3.21 40.88 -26.80
CA ALA A 155 -3.00 42.09 -27.59
C ALA A 155 -4.23 43.00 -27.61
N ALA A 156 -5.44 42.43 -27.69
CA ALA A 156 -6.70 43.17 -27.65
C ALA A 156 -7.00 43.76 -26.27
N ALA A 157 -6.57 43.12 -25.18
CA ALA A 157 -6.73 43.63 -23.82
C ALA A 157 -5.73 44.77 -23.47
N ALA A 158 -4.69 44.95 -24.27
CA ALA A 158 -3.66 45.97 -24.10
C ALA A 158 -3.88 47.24 -24.97
N ALA A 159 -4.94 47.26 -25.79
CA ALA A 159 -5.37 48.38 -26.63
C ALA A 159 -6.57 49.11 -26.03
#